data_AF-A0ABD4YGJ3-F1
#
_entry.id   AF-A0ABD4YGJ3-F1
#
_cell.length_a   1.000
_cell.length_b   1.000
_cell.length_c   1.000
_cell.angle_alpha   90.00
_cell.angle_beta   90.00
_cell.angle_gamma   90.00
#
_symmetry.space_group_name_H-M   'P 1'
#
loop_
_entity.id
_entity.type
_entity.pdbx_description
1 polymer ?
#
loop_
_entity_poly.entity_id
_entity_poly.type
_entity_poly.pdbx_seq_one_letter_code
_entity_poly.pdbx_strand_id
1 'polypeptide(L)'
;MNPMLALRQYQKVHGVAQTSEASPHRLVQMLMQGGLDRLAQAKGAIARNDVPQRGILISKAIDIIGGLREGLDLDNHADSLAELDNLYTYMSRRLIEANMKGDPAIIDEVARLLITVKEGWDAIGDQSTAS
;
A
#
# COMPACT_ATOMS: atom_id res chain seq x y z
N MET A 1 -2.92 2.95 -13.73
CA MET A 1 -3.60 2.70 -12.45
C MET A 1 -4.87 3.56 -12.38
N ASN A 2 -6.04 3.00 -12.06
CA ASN A 2 -7.31 3.74 -12.12
C ASN A 2 -7.48 4.77 -10.95
N PRO A 3 -7.62 6.07 -11.26
CA PRO A 3 -7.83 7.16 -10.30
C PRO A 3 -8.93 6.98 -9.24
N MET A 4 -10.08 6.49 -9.70
CA MET A 4 -11.33 6.55 -8.94
C MET A 4 -11.38 5.46 -7.86
N LEU A 5 -10.63 4.37 -8.07
CA LEU A 5 -10.43 3.35 -7.06
C LEU A 5 -9.45 3.79 -5.97
N ALA A 6 -8.35 4.46 -6.36
CA ALA A 6 -7.41 5.02 -5.38
C ALA A 6 -8.14 5.98 -4.43
N LEU A 7 -9.05 6.82 -4.96
CA LEU A 7 -9.91 7.68 -4.14
C LEU A 7 -10.80 6.88 -3.18
N ARG A 8 -11.52 5.87 -3.67
CA ARG A 8 -12.42 5.04 -2.85
C ARG A 8 -11.68 4.30 -1.74
N GLN A 9 -10.53 3.71 -2.04
CA GLN A 9 -9.75 3.00 -1.04
C GLN A 9 -9.13 3.95 -0.02
N TYR A 10 -8.61 5.10 -0.47
CA TYR A 10 -8.15 6.16 0.42
C TYR A 10 -9.25 6.61 1.39
N GLN A 11 -10.47 6.87 0.89
CA GLN A 11 -11.62 7.24 1.71
C GLN A 11 -11.97 6.15 2.74
N LYS A 12 -11.93 4.86 2.35
CA LYS A 12 -12.17 3.73 3.25
C LYS A 12 -11.11 3.61 4.36
N VAL A 13 -9.84 3.84 4.04
CA VAL A 13 -8.71 3.68 4.98
C VAL A 13 -8.58 4.88 5.94
N HIS A 14 -8.94 6.09 5.49
CA HIS A 14 -8.78 7.32 6.26
C HIS A 14 -10.09 7.90 6.83
N GLY A 15 -11.26 7.38 6.45
CA GLY A 15 -12.56 7.85 6.95
C GLY A 15 -12.92 9.28 6.53
N VAL A 16 -12.23 9.83 5.53
CA VAL A 16 -12.39 11.24 5.11
C VAL A 16 -13.50 11.34 4.07
N ALA A 17 -14.65 11.90 4.47
CA ALA A 17 -15.80 12.18 3.59
C ALA A 17 -15.65 13.48 2.77
N GLN A 18 -14.53 14.19 2.90
CA GLN A 18 -14.31 15.42 2.13
C GLN A 18 -13.76 15.09 0.74
N THR A 19 -14.44 15.65 -0.26
CA THR A 19 -14.06 15.73 -1.67
C THR A 19 -12.61 16.16 -1.78
N SER A 20 -11.71 15.19 -1.93
CA SER A 20 -10.29 15.47 -2.10
C SER A 20 -10.07 15.98 -3.51
N GLU A 21 -9.66 17.25 -3.65
CA GLU A 21 -9.13 17.83 -4.90
C GLU A 21 -7.78 17.21 -5.32
N ALA A 22 -7.30 16.22 -4.58
CA ALA A 22 -6.05 15.54 -4.88
C ALA A 22 -6.15 14.83 -6.24
N SER A 23 -5.14 15.06 -7.07
CA SER A 23 -5.03 14.37 -8.35
C SER A 23 -5.01 12.85 -8.13
N PRO A 24 -5.46 12.07 -9.12
CA PRO A 24 -5.39 10.61 -9.09
C PRO A 24 -4.02 10.05 -8.68
N HIS A 25 -2.98 10.69 -9.20
CA HIS A 25 -1.60 10.38 -8.88
C HIS A 25 -1.30 10.58 -7.40
N ARG A 26 -1.74 11.70 -6.84
CA ARG A 26 -1.56 12.05 -5.42
C ARG A 26 -2.31 11.10 -4.50
N LEU A 27 -3.51 10.64 -4.88
CA LEU A 27 -4.28 9.68 -4.09
C LEU A 27 -3.55 8.35 -3.95
N VAL A 28 -2.93 7.85 -5.02
CA VAL A 28 -2.07 6.66 -4.96
C VAL A 28 -0.87 6.88 -4.04
N GLN A 29 -0.19 8.03 -4.14
CA GLN A 29 0.93 8.35 -3.25
C GLN A 29 0.52 8.33 -1.78
N MET A 30 -0.65 8.91 -1.47
CA MET A 30 -1.19 8.94 -0.11
C MET A 30 -1.59 7.54 0.38
N LEU A 31 -2.13 6.70 -0.51
CA LEU A 31 -2.47 5.31 -0.21
C LEU A 31 -1.21 4.48 0.12
N MET A 32 -0.15 4.61 -0.69
CA MET A 32 1.15 3.97 -0.44
C MET A 32 1.76 4.45 0.89
N GLN A 33 1.72 5.77 1.15
CA GLN A 33 2.18 6.33 2.42
C GLN A 33 1.38 5.76 3.60
N GLY A 34 0.05 5.68 3.47
CA GLY A 34 -0.80 5.04 4.44
C GLY A 34 -0.35 3.60 4.72
N GLY A 35 -0.04 2.81 3.68
CA GLY A 35 0.52 1.46 3.82
C GLY A 35 1.78 1.42 4.69
N LEU A 36 2.76 2.27 4.38
CA LEU A 36 4.01 2.38 5.14
C LEU A 36 3.77 2.75 6.61
N ASP A 37 2.85 3.69 6.87
CA ASP A 37 2.52 4.08 8.24
C ASP A 37 1.94 2.90 9.04
N ARG A 38 1.12 2.04 8.42
CA ARG A 38 0.53 0.87 9.09
C ARG A 38 1.60 -0.20 9.36
N LEU A 39 2.55 -0.38 8.44
CA LEU A 39 3.71 -1.26 8.65
C LEU A 39 4.57 -0.80 9.83
N ALA A 40 4.89 0.50 9.89
CA ALA A 40 5.65 1.08 11.00
C ALA A 40 4.93 0.91 12.35
N GLN A 41 3.62 1.15 12.39
CA GLN A 41 2.81 0.94 13.58
C GLN A 41 2.75 -0.55 13.97
N ALA A 42 2.63 -1.46 13.00
CA ALA A 42 2.58 -2.90 13.25
C ALA A 42 3.90 -3.40 13.86
N LYS A 43 5.04 -2.89 13.38
CA LYS A 43 6.35 -3.15 13.99
C LYS A 43 6.42 -2.68 15.44
N GLY A 44 5.86 -1.50 15.74
CA GLY A 44 5.72 -1.01 17.10
C GLY A 44 4.83 -1.91 17.98
N ALA A 45 3.73 -2.43 17.42
CA ALA A 45 2.85 -3.37 18.13
C ALA A 45 3.56 -4.70 18.44
N ILE A 46 4.37 -5.22 17.50
CA ILE A 46 5.24 -6.39 17.74
C ILE A 46 6.19 -6.13 18.92
N ALA A 47 6.88 -4.99 18.91
CA ALA A 47 7.84 -4.65 19.97
C ALA A 47 7.20 -4.57 21.37
N ARG A 48 5.91 -4.23 21.45
CA ARG A 48 5.13 -4.17 22.69
C ARG A 48 4.39 -5.46 23.03
N ASN A 49 4.55 -6.53 22.24
CA ASN A 49 3.76 -7.77 22.33
C ASN A 49 2.24 -7.54 22.26
N ASP A 50 1.80 -6.48 21.57
CA ASP A 50 0.39 -6.14 21.38
C ASP A 50 -0.19 -6.91 20.18
N VAL A 51 -0.55 -8.16 20.43
CA VAL A 51 -1.05 -9.09 19.41
C VAL A 51 -2.35 -8.61 18.73
N PRO A 52 -3.38 -8.12 19.45
CA PRO A 52 -4.59 -7.61 18.81
C PRO A 52 -4.30 -6.43 17.87
N GLN A 53 -3.51 -5.45 18.33
CA GLN A 53 -3.20 -4.27 17.53
C GLN A 53 -2.32 -4.62 16.34
N ARG A 54 -1.36 -5.54 16.50
CA ARG A 54 -0.57 -6.09 15.39
C ARG A 54 -1.48 -6.64 14.29
N GLY A 55 -2.45 -7.49 14.65
CA GLY A 55 -3.39 -8.07 13.69
C GLY A 55 -4.17 -7.02 12.92
N ILE A 56 -4.73 -6.02 13.63
CA ILE A 56 -5.48 -4.92 13.02
C ILE A 56 -4.61 -4.13 12.03
N LEU A 57 -3.39 -3.77 12.41
CA LEU A 57 -2.50 -2.96 11.60
C LEU A 57 -2.00 -3.71 10.36
N ILE A 58 -1.66 -5.00 10.52
CA ILE A 58 -1.24 -5.83 9.40
C ILE A 58 -2.40 -6.04 8.40
N SER A 59 -3.61 -6.34 8.89
CA SER A 59 -4.78 -6.46 7.99
C SER A 59 -5.04 -5.18 7.22
N LYS A 60 -4.94 -4.01 7.85
CA LYS A 60 -5.07 -2.72 7.16
C LYS A 60 -3.98 -2.50 6.10
N ALA A 61 -2.74 -2.92 6.36
CA ALA A 61 -1.68 -2.84 5.35
C ALA A 61 -1.96 -3.77 4.16
N ILE A 62 -2.46 -4.99 4.41
CA ILE A 62 -2.89 -5.93 3.35
C ILE A 62 -4.04 -5.33 2.52
N ASP A 63 -5.05 -4.73 3.16
CA ASP A 63 -6.17 -4.07 2.46
C ASP A 63 -5.70 -2.95 1.53
N ILE A 64 -4.70 -2.16 1.96
CA ILE A 64 -4.10 -1.10 1.16
C ILE A 64 -3.38 -1.68 -0.06
N ILE A 65 -2.56 -2.71 0.14
CA ILE A 65 -1.83 -3.40 -0.94
C ILE A 65 -2.82 -4.04 -1.93
N GLY A 66 -3.90 -4.66 -1.44
CA GLY A 66 -4.97 -5.20 -2.26
C GLY A 66 -5.64 -4.13 -3.12
N GLY A 67 -5.93 -2.95 -2.55
CA GLY A 67 -6.49 -1.83 -3.31
C GLY A 67 -5.54 -1.26 -4.36
N LEU A 68 -4.23 -1.25 -4.11
CA LEU A 68 -3.23 -0.88 -5.12
C LEU A 68 -3.20 -1.89 -6.28
N ARG A 69 -3.29 -3.18 -5.96
CA ARG A 69 -3.34 -4.28 -6.93
C ARG A 69 -4.59 -4.22 -7.81
N GLU A 70 -5.77 -4.06 -7.22
CA GLU A 70 -7.04 -3.89 -7.96
C GLU A 70 -6.99 -2.69 -8.91
N GLY A 71 -6.24 -1.65 -8.56
CA GLY A 71 -6.01 -0.49 -9.42
C GLY A 71 -5.18 -0.77 -10.69
N LEU A 72 -4.40 -1.86 -10.72
CA LEU A 72 -3.63 -2.30 -11.90
C LEU A 72 -4.50 -3.08 -12.89
N ASP A 73 -5.33 -3.99 -12.38
CA ASP A 73 -6.15 -4.90 -13.21
C ASP A 73 -7.15 -4.17 -14.12
N LEU A 74 -7.51 -2.93 -13.77
CA LEU A 74 -8.46 -2.13 -14.55
C LEU A 74 -7.88 -1.49 -15.83
N ASP A 75 -6.57 -1.46 -16.03
CA ASP A 75 -5.93 -0.70 -17.12
C ASP A 75 -5.48 -1.53 -18.34
N ASN A 76 -5.97 -2.77 -18.46
CA ASN A 76 -5.61 -3.75 -19.48
C ASN A 76 -4.14 -4.22 -19.44
N HIS A 77 -3.99 -5.52 -19.62
CA HIS A 77 -2.79 -6.32 -19.38
C HIS A 77 -1.60 -5.98 -20.30
N ALA A 78 -0.78 -5.01 -19.90
CA ALA A 78 0.61 -4.95 -20.35
C ALA A 78 1.44 -5.94 -19.52
N ASP A 79 2.40 -6.64 -20.15
CA ASP A 79 3.27 -7.62 -19.48
C ASP A 79 4.01 -7.02 -18.26
N SER A 80 4.28 -5.72 -18.29
CA SER A 80 4.87 -4.96 -17.18
C SER A 80 4.00 -4.89 -15.92
N LEU A 81 2.68 -5.11 -16.02
CA LEU A 81 1.77 -5.12 -14.87
C LEU A 81 1.78 -6.46 -14.13
N ALA A 82 2.14 -7.55 -14.81
CA ALA A 82 2.18 -8.88 -14.19
C ALA A 82 3.27 -8.99 -13.12
N GLU A 83 4.42 -8.34 -13.32
CA GLU A 83 5.48 -8.31 -12.31
C GLU A 83 5.06 -7.55 -11.05
N LEU A 84 4.34 -6.42 -11.21
CA LEU A 84 3.85 -5.63 -10.09
C LEU A 84 2.68 -6.32 -9.36
N ASP A 85 1.79 -6.99 -10.09
CA ASP A 85 0.74 -7.84 -9.51
C ASP A 85 1.32 -8.95 -8.62
N ASN A 86 2.35 -9.64 -9.13
CA ASN A 86 3.07 -10.66 -8.39
C ASN A 86 3.76 -10.07 -7.14
N LEU A 87 4.34 -8.87 -7.24
CA LEU A 87 4.96 -8.20 -6.11
C LEU A 87 3.96 -7.88 -5.00
N TYR A 88 2.80 -7.33 -5.31
CA TYR A 88 1.76 -7.04 -4.32
C TYR A 88 1.16 -8.30 -3.70
N THR A 89 0.99 -9.35 -4.49
CA THR A 89 0.58 -10.68 -3.99
C THR A 89 1.63 -11.24 -3.03
N TYR A 90 2.91 -11.13 -3.38
CA TYR A 90 4.02 -11.54 -2.52
C TYR A 90 4.04 -10.77 -1.20
N MET A 91 3.95 -9.44 -1.23
CA MET A 91 3.89 -8.61 -0.02
C MET A 91 2.75 -9.03 0.91
N SER A 92 1.55 -9.22 0.37
CA SER A 92 0.37 -9.62 1.16
C SER A 92 0.61 -10.96 1.85
N ARG A 93 1.17 -11.94 1.15
CA ARG A 93 1.52 -13.25 1.73
C ARG A 93 2.57 -13.12 2.84
N ARG A 94 3.60 -12.30 2.64
CA ARG A 94 4.64 -12.04 3.66
C ARG A 94 4.05 -11.37 4.90
N LEU A 95 3.11 -10.45 4.75
CA LEU A 95 2.45 -9.81 5.88
C LEU A 95 1.59 -10.79 6.70
N ILE A 96 0.92 -11.75 6.07
CA ILE A 96 0.23 -12.83 6.78
C ILE A 96 1.24 -13.63 7.63
N GLU A 97 2.38 -13.98 7.05
CA GLU A 97 3.45 -14.68 7.76
C GLU A 97 4.03 -13.85 8.92
N ALA A 98 4.26 -12.56 8.72
CA ALA A 98 4.69 -11.62 9.76
C ALA A 98 3.71 -11.58 10.93
N ASN A 99 2.40 -11.61 10.65
CA ASN A 99 1.38 -11.63 11.69
C ASN A 99 1.38 -12.94 12.47
N MET A 100 1.53 -14.07 11.79
CA MET A 100 1.58 -15.39 12.44
C MET A 100 2.82 -15.55 13.32
N LYS A 101 3.98 -15.11 12.83
CA LYS A 101 5.27 -15.26 13.53
C LYS A 101 5.59 -14.13 14.50
N GLY A 102 4.92 -12.98 14.36
CA GLY A 102 5.31 -11.76 15.08
C GLY A 102 6.71 -11.27 14.67
N ASP A 103 7.10 -11.48 13.41
CA ASP A 103 8.46 -11.22 12.94
C ASP A 103 8.57 -9.81 12.32
N PRO A 104 9.30 -8.87 12.96
CA PRO A 104 9.45 -7.51 12.45
C PRO A 104 10.35 -7.42 11.22
N ALA A 105 11.23 -8.40 10.97
CA ALA A 105 12.11 -8.38 9.80
C ALA A 105 11.31 -8.55 8.49
N ILE A 106 10.21 -9.32 8.55
CA ILE A 106 9.29 -9.48 7.44
C ILE A 106 8.55 -8.17 7.14
N ILE A 107 8.18 -7.42 8.18
CA ILE A 107 7.58 -6.08 8.02
C ILE A 107 8.57 -5.13 7.33
N ASP A 108 9.83 -5.14 7.76
CA ASP A 108 10.88 -4.29 7.17
C ASP A 108 11.14 -4.63 5.69
N GLU A 109 11.09 -5.91 5.33
CA GLU A 109 11.16 -6.35 3.93
C GLU A 109 10.02 -5.77 3.09
N VAL A 110 8.77 -5.95 3.53
CA VAL A 110 7.61 -5.44 2.81
C VAL A 110 7.63 -3.92 2.73
N ALA A 111 8.06 -3.23 3.78
CA ALA A 111 8.21 -1.78 3.79
C ALA A 111 9.22 -1.30 2.74
N ARG A 112 10.40 -1.95 2.63
CA ARG A 112 11.39 -1.62 1.59
C ARG A 112 10.84 -1.80 0.19
N LEU A 113 10.16 -2.91 -0.08
CA LEU A 113 9.55 -3.17 -1.38
C LEU A 113 8.48 -2.10 -1.71
N LEU A 114 7.67 -1.68 -0.73
CA LEU A 114 6.63 -0.66 -0.95
C LEU A 114 7.24 0.73 -1.14
N ILE A 115 8.36 1.04 -0.48
CA ILE A 115 9.14 2.25 -0.71
C ILE A 115 9.64 2.29 -2.16
N THR A 116 10.24 1.21 -2.66
CA THR A 116 10.73 1.15 -4.06
C THR A 116 9.60 1.38 -5.07
N VAL A 117 8.42 0.78 -4.85
CA VAL A 117 7.25 1.02 -5.71
C VAL A 117 6.80 2.48 -5.63
N LYS A 118 6.78 3.05 -4.43
CA LYS A 118 6.42 4.45 -4.21
C LYS A 118 7.40 5.41 -4.89
N GLU A 119 8.71 5.17 -4.81
CA GLU A 119 9.73 5.97 -5.49
C GLU A 119 9.54 5.95 -7.01
N GLY A 120 9.29 4.76 -7.59
CA GLY A 120 8.97 4.61 -9.00
C GLY A 120 7.70 5.37 -9.41
N TRP A 121 6.67 5.35 -8.55
CA TRP A 121 5.45 6.13 -8.78
C TRP A 121 5.71 7.64 -8.70
N ASP A 122 6.39 8.10 -7.66
CA ASP A 122 6.70 9.53 -7.46
C ASP A 122 7.46 10.12 -8.65
N ALA A 123 8.39 9.36 -9.24
CA ALA A 123 9.16 9.78 -10.41
C ALA A 123 8.32 10.02 -11.69
N ILE A 124 7.15 9.39 -11.81
CA ILE A 124 6.23 9.58 -12.95
C ILE A 124 5.36 10.84 -12.75
N GLY A 125 4.99 11.13 -11.50
CA GLY A 125 4.16 12.29 -11.14
C GLY A 125 4.81 13.63 -11.46
N ASP A 126 6.13 13.72 -11.24
CA ASP A 126 6.92 14.93 -11.52
C ASP A 126 7.00 15.29 -13.01
N GLN A 127 6.74 14.34 -13.92
CA GLN A 127 6.78 14.60 -15.36
C GLN A 127 5.43 15.11 -15.90
N SER A 128 4.31 14.78 -15.25
CA SER A 128 2.96 15.18 -15.69
C SER A 128 2.59 16.63 -15.37
N THR A 129 3.35 17.32 -14.51
CA THR A 129 3.13 18.73 -14.15
C THR A 129 3.93 19.71 -15.03
N ALA A 130 4.76 19.22 -15.96
CA ALA A 130 5.62 20.01 -16.82
C ALA A 130 5.07 20.26 -18.24
N SER A 131 3.75 20.16 -18.46
CA SER A 131 3.09 20.41 -19.76
C SER A 131 2.01 21.47 -19.66
#